data_AF-A0A6M2DJJ9-F1
#
_entry.id   AF-A0A6M2DJJ9-F1
#
_cell.length_a   1.000
_cell.length_b   1.000
_cell.length_c   1.000
_cell.angle_alpha   90.00
_cell.angle_beta   90.00
_cell.angle_gamma   90.00
#
_symmetry.space_group_name_H-M   'P 1'
#
loop_
_entity.id
_entity.type
_entity.pdbx_description
1 polymer ?
#
loop_
_entity_poly.entity_id
_entity_poly.type
_entity_poly.pdbx_seq_one_letter_code
_entity_poly.pdbx_strand_id
1 'polypeptide(L)'
;EEAGPSQKENLENRIRCFSSSSSYEYVECPSDGITYENYFSKEDLEEYIDEVFEYETCISDDLCDWIRDNPSVTHASVNSLLSVLRKHGHNDLPMDVRTLLKTPRSTSNIVEIYPGQYKHFGISAGLCRSISKYFHTDKLPNTIKIDINIDGLPLCNSSPRQFWPILGAIVENFYTEPFIISIYHGTKKPEDKNA
;
A
#
# COMPACT_ATOMS: atom_id res chain seq x y z
N GLU A 1 15.38 -28.55 21.12
CA GLU A 1 14.04 -29.15 20.92
C GLU A 1 13.52 -28.56 19.62
N GLU A 2 13.48 -29.35 18.54
CA GLU A 2 13.20 -28.84 17.19
C GLU A 2 11.75 -28.31 17.12
N ALA A 3 11.58 -27.07 16.65
CA ALA A 3 10.25 -26.52 16.37
C ALA A 3 9.55 -27.41 15.34
N GLY A 4 8.36 -27.90 15.69
CA GLY A 4 7.60 -28.80 14.83
C GLY A 4 7.22 -28.14 13.49
N PRO A 5 7.00 -28.92 12.43
CA PRO A 5 6.76 -28.41 11.07
C PRO A 5 5.61 -27.38 10.98
N SER A 6 4.62 -27.48 11.88
CA SER A 6 3.50 -26.53 11.97
C SER A 6 3.89 -25.13 12.46
N GLN A 7 4.97 -24.99 13.26
CA GLN A 7 5.43 -23.69 13.78
C GLN A 7 6.31 -22.95 12.77
N LYS A 8 7.12 -23.67 11.98
CA LYS A 8 7.88 -23.11 10.85
C LYS A 8 6.95 -22.58 9.76
N GLU A 9 5.94 -23.36 9.40
CA GLU A 9 4.94 -22.96 8.39
C GLU A 9 4.13 -21.73 8.82
N ASN A 10 3.85 -21.57 10.13
CA ASN A 10 3.13 -20.40 10.67
C ASN A 10 4.01 -19.13 10.63
N LEU A 11 5.31 -19.26 10.87
CA LEU A 11 6.25 -18.13 10.84
C LEU A 11 6.58 -17.70 9.39
N GLU A 12 6.77 -18.66 8.48
CA GLU A 12 6.95 -18.42 7.04
C GLU A 12 5.74 -17.70 6.43
N ASN A 13 4.53 -18.09 6.82
CA ASN A 13 3.30 -17.42 6.39
C ASN A 13 3.18 -16.00 6.95
N ARG A 14 3.67 -15.74 8.18
CA ARG A 14 3.68 -14.39 8.78
C ARG A 14 4.68 -13.44 8.11
N ILE A 15 5.83 -13.94 7.67
CA ILE A 15 6.84 -13.15 6.95
C ILE A 15 6.36 -12.82 5.52
N ARG A 16 5.72 -13.78 4.82
CA ARG A 16 5.07 -13.54 3.51
C ARG A 16 4.04 -12.40 3.52
N CYS A 17 3.29 -12.26 4.61
CA CYS A 17 2.34 -11.15 4.78
C CYS A 17 3.02 -9.79 4.99
N PHE A 18 4.24 -9.76 5.56
CA PHE A 18 4.94 -8.53 5.85
C PHE A 18 5.53 -7.87 4.59
N SER A 19 5.99 -8.66 3.61
CA SER A 19 6.61 -8.15 2.38
C SER A 19 5.63 -7.87 1.22
N SER A 20 4.38 -8.32 1.31
CA SER A 20 3.47 -8.29 0.13
C SER A 20 2.13 -7.58 0.31
N SER A 21 1.84 -6.96 1.46
CA SER A 21 0.54 -6.32 1.68
C SER A 21 0.62 -4.86 2.14
N SER A 22 0.31 -3.95 1.22
CA SER A 22 -0.23 -2.62 1.55
C SER A 22 -1.76 -2.68 1.83
N SER A 23 -2.33 -3.84 2.11
CA SER A 23 -3.70 -3.99 2.59
C SER A 23 -3.69 -4.56 4.00
N TYR A 24 -3.86 -3.67 4.98
CA TYR A 24 -4.13 -4.06 6.36
C TYR A 24 -5.39 -4.94 6.40
N GLU A 25 -5.21 -6.21 6.72
CA GLU A 25 -6.29 -7.10 7.14
C GLU A 25 -6.11 -7.28 8.66
N TYR A 26 -7.13 -6.91 9.43
CA TYR A 26 -7.12 -7.08 10.88
C TYR A 26 -7.03 -8.58 11.18
N VAL A 27 -5.92 -9.02 11.79
CA VAL A 27 -5.84 -10.35 12.39
C VAL A 27 -6.52 -10.24 13.75
N GLU A 28 -7.69 -10.87 13.90
CA GLU A 28 -8.28 -11.08 15.22
C GLU A 28 -7.31 -11.91 16.06
N CYS A 29 -6.84 -11.32 17.16
CA CYS A 29 -6.00 -12.01 18.13
C CYS A 29 -6.92 -12.91 18.98
N PRO A 30 -6.73 -14.25 18.99
CA PRO A 30 -7.47 -15.13 19.88
C PRO A 30 -7.21 -14.68 21.33
N SER A 31 -8.27 -14.50 22.10
CA SER A 31 -8.27 -13.92 23.45
C SER A 31 -7.63 -14.79 24.54
N ASP A 32 -6.79 -15.75 24.19
CA ASP A 32 -6.25 -16.70 25.17
C ASP A 32 -4.76 -16.41 25.40
N GLY A 33 -4.51 -15.77 26.55
CA GLY A 33 -3.25 -15.16 26.93
C GLY A 33 -2.07 -16.14 26.99
N ILE A 34 -1.21 -16.08 25.98
CA ILE A 34 0.17 -16.57 26.07
C ILE A 34 1.09 -15.36 26.04
N THR A 35 1.74 -15.09 27.18
CA THR A 35 2.79 -14.08 27.33
C THR A 35 4.00 -14.46 26.48
N TYR A 36 4.34 -13.60 25.51
CA TYR A 36 5.56 -13.72 24.71
C TYR A 36 6.77 -13.24 25.50
N GLU A 37 7.20 -14.06 26.45
CA GLU A 37 8.61 -14.16 26.77
C GLU A 37 8.96 -15.64 26.73
N ASN A 38 9.64 -16.07 25.67
CA ASN A 38 10.85 -16.89 25.79
C ASN A 38 11.35 -17.46 24.45
N TYR A 39 12.70 -17.51 24.38
CA TYR A 39 13.56 -18.33 23.54
C TYR A 39 13.78 -17.91 22.08
N PHE A 40 14.39 -16.75 21.86
CA PHE A 40 15.48 -16.62 20.88
C PHE A 40 16.44 -15.55 21.42
N SER A 41 17.74 -15.84 21.52
CA SER A 41 18.69 -14.78 21.90
C SER A 41 18.76 -13.74 20.78
N LYS A 42 19.21 -12.53 21.09
CA LYS A 42 19.31 -11.47 20.10
C LYS A 42 20.32 -11.85 19.01
N GLU A 43 21.38 -12.55 19.40
CA GLU A 43 22.37 -13.11 18.48
C GLU A 43 21.74 -14.18 17.56
N ASP A 44 20.92 -15.09 18.11
CA ASP A 44 20.23 -16.12 17.32
C ASP A 44 19.18 -15.52 16.35
N LEU A 45 18.57 -14.38 16.70
CA LEU A 45 17.65 -13.64 15.83
C LEU A 45 18.40 -12.90 14.72
N GLU A 46 19.56 -12.31 15.00
CA GLU A 46 20.38 -11.62 13.99
C GLU A 46 20.98 -12.64 12.99
N GLU A 47 21.47 -13.79 13.46
CA GLU A 47 21.97 -14.87 12.61
C GLU A 47 20.86 -15.51 11.77
N TYR A 48 19.67 -15.73 12.34
CA TYR A 48 18.50 -16.25 11.61
C TYR A 48 17.92 -15.23 10.62
N ILE A 49 17.98 -13.92 10.94
CA ILE A 49 17.59 -12.85 10.01
C ILE A 49 18.57 -12.84 8.83
N ASP A 50 19.88 -12.92 9.05
CA ASP A 50 20.86 -12.93 7.97
C ASP A 50 20.75 -14.19 7.08
N GLU A 51 20.42 -15.36 7.65
CA GLU A 51 20.24 -16.61 6.89
C GLU A 51 18.91 -16.65 6.11
N VAL A 52 17.89 -15.90 6.55
CA VAL A 52 16.57 -15.80 5.90
C VAL A 52 16.52 -14.64 4.89
N PHE A 53 17.36 -13.60 5.01
CA PHE A 53 17.30 -12.38 4.18
C PHE A 53 18.00 -12.46 2.82
N GLU A 54 18.53 -13.62 2.43
CA GLU A 54 18.91 -13.86 1.03
C GLU A 54 17.69 -14.33 0.21
N TYR A 55 16.58 -13.58 0.28
CA TYR A 55 15.48 -13.76 -0.67
C TYR A 55 15.93 -13.17 -2.01
N GLU A 56 16.23 -14.04 -2.99
CA GLU A 56 16.30 -13.61 -4.38
C GLU A 56 15.00 -12.88 -4.74
N THR A 57 15.10 -11.58 -5.02
CA THR A 57 13.98 -10.84 -5.60
C THR A 57 13.64 -11.49 -6.94
N CYS A 58 12.37 -11.80 -7.15
CA CYS A 58 11.97 -12.41 -8.42
C CYS A 58 11.83 -11.31 -9.48
N ILE A 59 11.96 -11.65 -10.75
CA ILE A 59 11.78 -10.71 -11.87
C ILE A 59 10.44 -9.94 -11.82
N SER A 60 9.42 -10.52 -11.19
CA SER A 60 8.13 -9.84 -10.97
C SER A 60 8.26 -8.65 -10.02
N ASP A 61 9.08 -8.75 -8.97
CA ASP A 61 9.31 -7.67 -8.00
C ASP A 61 10.10 -6.54 -8.67
N ASP A 62 11.19 -6.88 -9.37
CA ASP A 62 12.00 -5.91 -10.11
C ASP A 62 11.17 -5.18 -11.18
N LEU A 63 10.27 -5.89 -11.88
CA LEU A 63 9.36 -5.27 -12.84
C LEU A 63 8.35 -4.34 -12.15
N CYS A 64 7.84 -4.72 -10.97
CA CYS A 64 6.92 -3.86 -10.22
C CYS A 64 7.61 -2.54 -9.83
N ASP A 65 8.84 -2.62 -9.33
CA ASP A 65 9.60 -1.45 -8.90
C ASP A 65 10.01 -0.60 -10.10
N TRP A 66 10.48 -1.22 -11.19
CA TRP A 66 10.75 -0.51 -12.43
C TRP A 66 9.53 0.25 -12.96
N ILE A 67 8.33 -0.34 -12.92
CA ILE A 67 7.10 0.35 -13.35
C ILE A 67 6.78 1.55 -12.45
N ARG A 68 6.97 1.41 -11.13
CA ARG A 68 6.71 2.50 -10.16
C ARG A 68 7.67 3.66 -10.34
N ASP A 69 8.93 3.36 -10.66
CA ASP A 69 9.98 4.36 -10.86
C ASP A 69 9.89 5.05 -12.24
N ASN A 70 9.14 4.49 -13.19
CA ASN A 70 9.02 4.98 -14.55
C ASN A 70 7.56 5.32 -14.91
N PRO A 71 6.98 6.41 -14.36
CA PRO A 71 5.57 6.76 -14.54
C PRO A 71 5.18 7.14 -15.99
N SER A 72 6.16 7.37 -16.87
CA SER A 72 5.94 7.60 -18.30
C SER A 72 5.62 6.32 -19.08
N VAL A 73 5.91 5.14 -18.52
CA VAL A 73 5.66 3.85 -19.16
C VAL A 73 4.17 3.52 -19.07
N THR A 74 3.54 3.30 -20.22
CA THR A 74 2.11 2.99 -20.27
C THR A 74 1.84 1.53 -19.92
N HIS A 75 0.67 1.24 -19.34
CA HIS A 75 0.21 -0.14 -19.11
C HIS A 75 0.20 -0.99 -20.39
N ALA A 76 -0.10 -0.39 -21.54
CA ALA A 76 -0.07 -1.08 -22.82
C ALA A 76 1.36 -1.51 -23.21
N SER A 77 2.34 -0.64 -22.99
CA SER A 77 3.76 -0.95 -23.19
C SER A 77 4.22 -2.09 -22.28
N VAL A 78 3.83 -2.05 -21.00
CA VAL A 78 4.15 -3.14 -20.05
C VAL A 78 3.49 -4.45 -20.46
N ASN A 79 2.21 -4.45 -20.85
CA ASN A 79 1.54 -5.67 -21.31
C ASN A 79 2.24 -6.26 -22.56
N SER A 80 2.70 -5.41 -23.47
CA SER A 80 3.50 -5.85 -24.62
C SER A 80 4.81 -6.49 -24.18
N LEU A 81 5.54 -5.86 -23.24
CA LEU A 81 6.77 -6.40 -22.66
C LEU A 81 6.53 -7.75 -21.96
N LEU A 82 5.49 -7.85 -21.12
CA LEU A 82 5.10 -9.10 -20.46
C LEU A 82 4.82 -10.20 -21.48
N SER A 83 4.18 -9.87 -22.60
CA SER A 83 3.94 -10.85 -23.68
C SER A 83 5.24 -11.38 -24.30
N VAL A 84 6.28 -10.53 -24.42
CA VAL A 84 7.61 -10.93 -24.93
C VAL A 84 8.33 -11.79 -23.89
N LEU A 85 8.37 -11.36 -22.63
CA LEU A 85 9.03 -12.11 -21.55
C LEU A 85 8.45 -13.52 -21.38
N ARG A 86 7.12 -13.64 -21.44
CA ARG A 86 6.43 -14.95 -21.38
C ARG A 86 6.83 -15.86 -22.54
N LYS A 87 6.93 -15.32 -23.77
CA LYS A 87 7.41 -16.08 -24.94
C LYS A 87 8.83 -16.61 -24.77
N HIS A 88 9.65 -15.96 -23.95
CA HIS A 88 11.05 -16.30 -23.73
C HIS A 88 11.31 -17.03 -22.41
N GLY A 89 10.30 -17.65 -21.81
CA GLY A 89 10.47 -18.59 -20.69
C GLY A 89 9.92 -18.11 -19.35
N HIS A 90 9.50 -16.86 -19.24
CA HIS A 90 8.90 -16.31 -18.01
C HIS A 90 7.39 -16.55 -17.95
N ASN A 91 6.95 -17.81 -18.06
CA ASN A 91 5.53 -18.17 -18.13
C ASN A 91 4.73 -17.89 -16.84
N ASP A 92 5.44 -17.77 -15.73
CA ASP A 92 5.00 -17.39 -14.39
C ASP A 92 4.54 -15.92 -14.29
N LEU A 93 5.05 -15.05 -15.18
CA LEU A 93 4.60 -13.66 -15.23
C LEU A 93 3.15 -13.56 -15.71
N PRO A 94 2.35 -12.65 -15.12
CA PRO A 94 0.99 -12.41 -15.55
C PRO A 94 0.95 -11.76 -16.94
N MET A 95 -0.17 -11.93 -17.65
CA MET A 95 -0.40 -11.27 -18.94
C MET A 95 -0.79 -9.81 -18.82
N ASP A 96 -1.28 -9.40 -17.65
CA ASP A 96 -1.82 -8.06 -17.41
C ASP A 96 -1.03 -7.40 -16.28
N VAL A 97 -0.50 -6.22 -16.56
CA VAL A 97 0.22 -5.37 -15.62
C VAL A 97 -0.56 -5.06 -14.34
N ARG A 98 -1.89 -5.01 -14.40
CA ARG A 98 -2.72 -4.83 -13.20
C ARG A 98 -2.62 -6.03 -12.26
N THR A 99 -2.46 -7.23 -12.83
CA THR A 99 -2.24 -8.45 -12.04
C THR A 99 -0.83 -8.48 -11.49
N LEU A 100 0.16 -8.05 -12.28
CA LEU A 100 1.55 -7.86 -11.83
C LEU A 100 1.61 -6.92 -10.62
N LEU A 101 0.99 -5.75 -10.74
CA LEU A 101 0.92 -4.72 -9.70
C LEU A 101 -0.07 -5.04 -8.57
N LYS A 102 -0.68 -6.24 -8.58
CA LYS A 102 -1.68 -6.68 -7.59
C LYS A 102 -2.79 -5.65 -7.34
N THR A 103 -3.23 -4.96 -8.39
CA THR A 103 -4.24 -3.90 -8.27
C THR A 103 -5.58 -4.49 -7.85
N PRO A 104 -6.18 -4.03 -6.73
CA PRO A 104 -7.47 -4.53 -6.27
C PRO A 104 -8.57 -4.37 -7.34
N ARG A 105 -9.38 -5.41 -7.53
CA ARG A 105 -10.52 -5.39 -8.48
C ARG A 105 -11.81 -4.84 -7.87
N SER A 106 -11.92 -4.90 -6.56
CA SER A 106 -13.03 -4.36 -5.80
C SER A 106 -12.51 -3.49 -4.66
N THR A 107 -13.34 -2.53 -4.27
CA THR A 107 -13.01 -1.54 -3.25
C THR A 107 -13.97 -1.76 -2.09
N SER A 108 -13.45 -2.23 -0.95
CA SER A 108 -14.22 -2.36 0.30
C SER A 108 -14.39 -1.02 1.02
N ASN A 109 -15.30 -0.98 2.00
CA ASN A 109 -15.54 0.15 2.92
C ASN A 109 -15.91 1.45 2.21
N ILE A 110 -16.73 1.34 1.15
CA ILE A 110 -17.37 2.49 0.52
C ILE A 110 -18.64 2.82 1.32
N VAL A 111 -18.77 4.09 1.69
CA VAL A 111 -19.96 4.66 2.34
C VAL A 111 -20.76 5.39 1.28
N GLU A 112 -22.06 5.12 1.20
CA GLU A 112 -22.97 5.91 0.36
C GLU A 112 -23.23 7.26 1.04
N ILE A 113 -22.84 8.35 0.37
CA ILE A 113 -23.10 9.73 0.80
C ILE A 113 -23.83 10.41 -0.34
N TYR A 114 -25.16 10.50 -0.26
CA TYR A 114 -25.97 11.02 -1.36
C TYR A 114 -25.46 12.39 -1.85
N PRO A 115 -25.31 12.59 -3.17
CA PRO A 115 -25.70 11.71 -4.30
C PRO A 115 -24.57 10.81 -4.84
N GLY A 116 -23.58 10.50 -4.01
CA GLY A 116 -22.38 9.77 -4.40
C GLY A 116 -21.90 8.79 -3.34
N GLN A 117 -20.61 8.51 -3.41
CA GLN A 117 -19.92 7.49 -2.64
C GLN A 117 -18.65 8.08 -2.06
N TYR A 118 -18.29 7.64 -0.86
CA TYR A 118 -17.14 8.10 -0.13
C TYR A 118 -16.31 6.92 0.34
N LYS A 119 -14.98 7.05 0.23
CA LYS A 119 -14.04 6.13 0.81
C LYS A 119 -12.98 6.88 1.61
N HIS A 120 -12.80 6.48 2.86
CA HIS A 120 -11.71 6.94 3.70
C HIS A 120 -10.54 5.97 3.63
N PHE A 121 -9.32 6.50 3.45
CA PHE A 121 -8.08 5.72 3.43
C PHE A 121 -7.28 5.84 4.73
N GLY A 122 -7.69 6.73 5.64
CA GLY A 122 -6.99 6.98 6.90
C GLY A 122 -5.88 8.01 6.75
N ILE A 123 -5.87 9.01 7.63
CA ILE A 123 -4.82 10.05 7.65
C ILE A 123 -3.48 9.45 8.15
N SER A 124 -3.55 8.53 9.13
CA SER A 124 -2.37 7.94 9.76
C SER A 124 -1.43 7.27 8.75
N ALA A 125 -1.96 6.45 7.84
CA ALA A 125 -1.16 5.76 6.84
C ALA A 125 -0.42 6.75 5.90
N GLY A 126 -1.10 7.82 5.49
CA GLY A 126 -0.50 8.88 4.66
C GLY A 126 0.57 9.68 5.39
N LEU A 127 0.33 10.00 6.66
CA LEU A 127 1.30 10.65 7.53
C LEU A 127 2.54 9.78 7.76
N CYS A 128 2.37 8.52 8.15
CA CYS A 128 3.51 7.61 8.38
C CYS A 128 4.40 7.53 7.14
N ARG A 129 3.81 7.35 5.95
CA ARG A 129 4.58 7.34 4.69
C ARG A 129 5.30 8.67 4.44
N SER A 130 4.63 9.79 4.62
CA SER A 130 5.23 11.11 4.39
C SER A 130 6.37 11.40 5.38
N ILE A 131 6.17 11.03 6.65
CA ILE A 131 7.18 11.17 7.69
C ILE A 131 8.40 10.32 7.35
N SER A 132 8.23 9.01 7.09
CA SER A 132 9.34 8.13 6.72
C SER A 132 10.08 8.58 5.46
N LYS A 133 9.36 9.18 4.50
CA LYS A 133 9.93 9.65 3.23
C LYS A 133 10.75 10.93 3.37
N TYR A 134 10.33 11.87 4.23
CA TYR A 134 10.92 13.23 4.24
C TYR A 134 11.63 13.59 5.55
N PHE A 135 11.33 12.92 6.66
CA PHE A 135 11.91 13.20 7.97
C PHE A 135 12.94 12.11 8.28
N HIS A 136 14.19 12.34 7.87
CA HIS A 136 15.32 11.43 8.12
C HIS A 136 16.08 11.74 9.41
N THR A 137 15.65 12.76 10.16
CA THR A 137 16.35 13.21 11.38
C THR A 137 15.73 12.58 12.63
N ASP A 138 16.56 12.29 13.63
CA ASP A 138 16.16 11.74 14.95
C ASP A 138 15.18 12.62 15.74
N LYS A 139 14.88 13.82 15.25
CA LYS A 139 13.94 14.76 15.86
C LYS A 139 12.74 14.97 14.96
N LEU A 140 11.71 14.16 15.16
CA LEU A 140 10.38 14.49 14.65
C LEU A 140 9.84 15.75 15.35
N PRO A 141 9.05 16.57 14.65
CA PRO A 141 8.37 17.68 15.28
C PRO A 141 7.32 17.16 16.27
N ASN A 142 7.18 17.85 17.41
CA ASN A 142 6.12 17.56 18.38
C ASN A 142 4.71 17.87 17.85
N THR A 143 4.62 18.69 16.82
CA THR A 143 3.37 19.11 16.19
C THR A 143 3.51 18.99 14.68
N ILE A 144 2.63 18.22 14.04
CA ILE A 144 2.54 18.12 12.60
C ILE A 144 1.41 19.03 12.12
N LYS A 145 1.74 19.99 11.26
CA LYS A 145 0.76 20.81 10.57
C LYS A 145 0.43 20.14 9.24
N ILE A 146 -0.84 20.13 8.89
CA ILE A 146 -1.33 19.48 7.67
C ILE A 146 -2.17 20.48 6.89
N ASP A 147 -1.85 20.68 5.63
CA ASP A 147 -2.69 21.39 4.68
C ASP A 147 -3.64 20.38 4.03
N ILE A 148 -4.92 20.71 4.02
CA ILE A 148 -5.97 19.88 3.44
C ILE A 148 -6.51 20.57 2.20
N ASN A 149 -6.49 19.85 1.07
CA ASN A 149 -7.06 20.29 -0.19
C ASN A 149 -8.23 19.38 -0.59
N ILE A 150 -9.31 19.99 -1.09
CA ILE A 150 -10.48 19.30 -1.61
C ILE A 150 -10.83 19.93 -2.95
N ASP A 151 -10.47 19.28 -4.03
CA ASP A 151 -10.71 19.79 -5.39
C ASP A 151 -11.48 18.78 -6.24
N GLY A 152 -12.26 19.28 -7.20
CA GLY A 152 -13.08 18.48 -8.10
C GLY A 152 -12.31 18.10 -9.36
N LEU A 153 -12.10 16.80 -9.58
CA LEU A 153 -11.48 16.24 -10.77
C LEU A 153 -12.54 15.56 -11.65
N PRO A 154 -12.85 16.08 -12.86
CA PRO A 154 -13.74 15.40 -13.79
C PRO A 154 -13.14 14.07 -14.22
N LEU A 155 -13.93 13.00 -14.14
CA LEU A 155 -13.48 11.66 -14.50
C LEU A 155 -13.46 11.42 -16.01
N CYS A 156 -14.42 12.02 -16.70
CA CYS A 156 -14.60 11.87 -18.12
C CYS A 156 -15.35 13.06 -18.68
N ASN A 157 -14.98 13.49 -19.90
CA ASN A 157 -15.55 14.67 -20.53
C ASN A 157 -17.04 14.53 -20.88
N SER A 158 -17.54 13.29 -20.96
CA SER A 158 -18.90 12.95 -21.38
C SER A 158 -19.84 12.58 -20.23
N SER A 159 -19.36 12.52 -18.98
CA SER A 159 -20.23 12.24 -17.84
C SER A 159 -20.07 13.28 -16.74
N PRO A 160 -21.15 13.59 -16.01
CA PRO A 160 -21.09 14.56 -14.91
C PRO A 160 -20.35 14.05 -13.67
N ARG A 161 -19.87 12.78 -13.68
CA ARG A 161 -19.18 12.16 -12.54
C ARG A 161 -17.83 12.81 -12.32
N GLN A 162 -17.57 13.14 -11.06
CA GLN A 162 -16.36 13.79 -10.59
C GLN A 162 -15.82 13.02 -9.39
N PHE A 163 -14.49 12.95 -9.29
CA PHE A 163 -13.83 12.67 -8.03
C PHE A 163 -13.57 13.97 -7.29
N TRP A 164 -13.69 13.91 -5.99
CA TRP A 164 -13.30 14.96 -5.06
C TRP A 164 -12.30 14.34 -4.10
N PRO A 165 -11.02 14.22 -4.50
CA PRO A 165 -9.98 13.79 -3.59
C PRO A 165 -9.85 14.79 -2.44
N ILE A 166 -9.80 14.25 -1.22
CA ILE A 166 -9.37 14.97 -0.04
C ILE A 166 -7.90 14.60 0.15
N LEU A 167 -7.03 15.56 -0.14
CA LEU A 167 -5.59 15.42 -0.08
C LEU A 167 -5.06 16.10 1.18
N GLY A 168 -4.05 15.51 1.79
CA GLY A 168 -3.28 16.10 2.88
C GLY A 168 -1.82 16.26 2.48
N ALA A 169 -1.15 17.32 2.93
CA ALA A 169 0.30 17.46 2.84
C ALA A 169 0.85 17.99 4.17
N ILE A 170 2.04 17.53 4.56
CA ILE A 170 2.68 18.04 5.78
C ILE A 170 3.27 19.42 5.47
N VAL A 171 2.91 20.40 6.28
CA VAL A 171 3.41 21.78 6.14
C VAL A 171 4.72 21.90 6.90
N GLU A 172 5.80 22.08 6.14
CA GLU A 172 7.14 22.27 6.67
C GLU A 172 7.93 23.25 5.78
N ASN A 173 9.16 23.58 6.15
CA ASN A 173 10.05 24.43 5.36
C ASN A 173 10.56 23.80 4.04
N PHE A 174 10.14 22.57 3.73
CA PHE A 174 10.38 21.88 2.46
C PHE A 174 9.07 21.33 1.87
N TYR A 175 9.10 21.06 0.57
CA TYR A 175 7.95 20.46 -0.12
C TYR A 175 7.73 19.02 0.34
N THR A 176 6.48 18.71 0.73
CA THR A 176 6.02 17.33 0.88
C THR A 176 4.95 17.04 -0.17
N GLU A 177 5.01 15.83 -0.73
CA GLU A 177 4.04 15.40 -1.72
C GLU A 177 2.66 15.16 -1.06
N PRO A 178 1.57 15.69 -1.64
CA PRO A 178 0.23 15.42 -1.15
C PRO A 178 -0.11 13.92 -1.19
N PHE A 179 -0.76 13.43 -0.14
CA PHE A 179 -1.27 12.07 -0.05
C PHE A 179 -2.80 12.05 0.06
N ILE A 180 -3.41 10.96 -0.40
CA ILE A 180 -4.86 10.78 -0.33
C ILE A 180 -5.27 10.45 1.10
N ILE A 181 -6.19 11.26 1.65
CA ILE A 181 -6.89 10.99 2.91
C ILE A 181 -8.19 10.24 2.63
N SER A 182 -8.96 10.75 1.66
CA SER A 182 -10.27 10.23 1.27
C SER A 182 -10.56 10.58 -0.18
N ILE A 183 -11.54 9.89 -0.77
CA ILE A 183 -12.11 10.23 -2.07
C ILE A 183 -13.62 10.23 -1.94
N TYR A 184 -14.25 11.34 -2.35
CA TYR A 184 -15.66 11.34 -2.69
C TYR A 184 -15.83 11.21 -4.21
N HIS A 185 -16.88 10.52 -4.63
CA HIS A 185 -17.18 10.22 -6.02
C HIS A 185 -18.68 10.40 -6.25
N GLY A 186 -19.05 11.34 -7.11
CA GLY A 186 -20.47 11.61 -7.37
C GLY A 186 -20.67 12.48 -8.60
N THR A 187 -21.92 12.68 -8.99
CA THR A 187 -22.29 13.56 -10.12
C THR A 187 -22.29 15.04 -9.75
N LYS A 188 -22.32 15.35 -8.44
CA LYS A 188 -22.21 16.69 -7.86
C LYS A 188 -21.56 16.59 -6.49
N LYS A 189 -21.13 17.73 -5.94
CA LYS A 189 -20.61 17.86 -4.57
C LYS A 189 -21.62 17.27 -3.55
N PRO A 190 -21.17 16.70 -2.41
CA PRO A 190 -22.08 16.23 -1.37
C PRO A 190 -23.08 17.32 -0.97
N GLU A 191 -24.35 16.95 -0.79
CA GLU A 191 -25.38 17.89 -0.37
C GLU A 191 -25.22 18.25 1.11
N ASP A 192 -24.88 17.26 1.93
CA ASP A 192 -24.52 17.45 3.32
C ASP A 192 -23.00 17.53 3.46
N LYS A 193 -22.53 18.61 4.11
CA LYS A 193 -21.11 18.85 4.38
C LYS A 193 -20.64 18.17 5.67
N ASN A 194 -21.56 17.66 6.49
CA ASN A 194 -21.31 17.11 7.82
C ASN A 194 -21.69 15.62 7.96
N ALA A 195 -22.16 14.99 6.87
CA ALA A 195 -22.58 13.58 6.87
C ALA A 195 -21.41 12.60 7.03
#